data_AF-A0A6M0C4G6-F1
#
_entry.id   AF-A0A6M0C4G6-F1
#
_cell.length_a   1.000
_cell.length_b   1.000
_cell.length_c   1.000
_cell.angle_alpha   90.00
_cell.angle_beta   90.00
_cell.angle_gamma   90.00
#
_symmetry.space_group_name_H-M   'P 1'
#
loop_
_entity.id
_entity.type
_entity.pdbx_description
1 polymer ?
#
loop_
_entity_poly.entity_id
_entity_poly.type
_entity_poly.pdbx_seq_one_letter_code
_entity_poly.pdbx_strand_id
1 'polypeptide(L)'
;TSAQAKAVPDAPDVRMTTCKVRLADSQNDSQTIYLYQEQAMSANLGAPYRQRFLRLAPSADGQKVESASFKTLDPKSWVGLCQKPQAERTIRSRDMESKHCSVFLVPIENGFLGNTQPGGCPTNFRGAVKITNTIRLNATGMDTLDRGFDGEGNLIWGAKERPYQFRKSN
;
A
#
# COMPACT_ATOMS: atom_id res chain seq x y z
N THR A 1 1.60 13.51 -0.64
CA THR A 1 0.82 14.28 0.35
C THR A 1 1.15 15.75 0.31
N SER A 2 1.71 16.28 -0.79
CA SER A 2 2.33 17.61 -0.81
C SER A 2 1.38 18.76 -0.45
N ALA A 3 0.11 18.72 -0.88
CA ALA A 3 -0.88 19.72 -0.48
C ALA A 3 -1.12 19.71 1.05
N GLN A 4 -1.22 18.52 1.65
CA GLN A 4 -1.36 18.36 3.10
C GLN A 4 -0.10 18.84 3.83
N ALA A 5 1.09 18.50 3.35
CA ALA A 5 2.36 18.91 3.94
C ALA A 5 2.55 20.44 3.95
N LYS A 6 2.04 21.14 2.93
CA LYS A 6 2.05 22.62 2.89
C LYS A 6 1.06 23.25 3.88
N ALA A 7 -0.08 22.60 4.11
CA ALA A 7 -1.16 23.15 4.93
C ALA A 7 -1.03 22.82 6.43
N VAL A 8 -0.30 21.75 6.76
CA VAL A 8 -0.22 21.20 8.11
C VAL A 8 1.23 21.16 8.56
N PRO A 9 1.61 21.92 9.62
CA PRO A 9 2.95 21.86 10.19
C PRO A 9 3.35 20.42 10.53
N ASP A 10 4.61 20.07 10.25
CA ASP A 10 5.22 18.76 10.47
C ASP A 10 4.58 17.58 9.73
N ALA A 11 3.57 17.80 8.90
CA ALA A 11 3.04 16.74 8.05
C ALA A 11 4.08 16.40 6.96
N PRO A 12 4.47 15.12 6.84
CA PRO A 12 5.52 14.74 5.90
C PRO A 12 5.03 14.87 4.45
N ASP A 13 5.89 15.41 3.59
CA ASP A 13 5.69 15.39 2.14
C ASP A 13 6.17 14.06 1.56
N VAL A 14 5.24 13.13 1.39
CA VAL A 14 5.47 11.78 0.88
C VAL A 14 4.91 11.65 -0.52
N ARG A 15 5.70 11.10 -1.44
CA ARG A 15 5.24 10.62 -2.74
C ARG A 15 5.00 9.13 -2.69
N MET A 16 3.85 8.70 -3.20
CA MET A 16 3.55 7.30 -3.47
C MET A 16 3.47 7.11 -4.98
N THR A 17 4.26 6.17 -5.51
CA THR A 17 4.25 5.80 -6.93
C THR A 17 3.79 4.35 -7.03
N THR A 18 2.75 4.11 -7.82
CA THR A 18 2.17 2.77 -8.02
C THR A 18 2.02 2.50 -9.50
N CYS A 19 2.40 1.32 -9.95
CA CYS A 19 2.27 0.91 -11.35
C CYS A 19 1.89 -0.56 -11.47
N LYS A 20 1.22 -0.92 -12.58
CA LYS A 20 0.96 -2.31 -12.94
C LYS A 20 2.27 -3.02 -13.29
N VAL A 21 2.41 -4.25 -12.81
CA VAL A 21 3.51 -5.16 -13.12
C VAL A 21 2.94 -6.48 -13.65
N ARG A 22 3.77 -7.23 -14.39
CA ARG A 22 3.44 -8.57 -14.87
C ARG A 22 4.13 -9.60 -13.99
N LEU A 23 3.37 -10.55 -13.44
CA LEU A 23 3.93 -11.71 -12.75
C LEU A 23 4.26 -12.78 -13.81
N ALA A 24 5.54 -13.08 -14.00
CA ALA A 24 6.01 -13.92 -15.12
C ALA A 24 5.60 -15.39 -15.01
N ASP A 25 5.44 -15.87 -13.80
CA ASP A 25 5.14 -17.25 -13.41
C ASP A 25 3.67 -17.45 -12.99
N SER A 26 2.82 -16.44 -13.21
CA SER A 26 1.38 -16.55 -13.00
C SER A 26 0.71 -17.27 -14.16
N GLN A 27 -0.26 -18.12 -13.85
CA GLN A 27 -1.29 -18.47 -14.83
C GLN A 27 -2.08 -17.20 -15.16
N ASN A 28 -2.47 -17.03 -16.43
CA ASN A 28 -3.31 -15.91 -16.85
C ASN A 28 -4.67 -15.99 -16.14
N ASP A 29 -4.80 -15.25 -15.05
CA ASP A 29 -6.08 -14.97 -14.39
C ASP A 29 -6.48 -13.53 -14.71
N SER A 30 -7.57 -13.39 -15.47
CA SER A 30 -8.09 -12.08 -15.89
C SER A 30 -8.63 -11.23 -14.73
N GLN A 31 -8.89 -11.85 -13.57
CA GLN A 31 -9.42 -11.16 -12.38
C GLN A 31 -8.33 -10.71 -11.40
N THR A 32 -7.07 -11.10 -11.64
CA THR A 32 -5.95 -10.74 -10.77
C THR A 32 -5.09 -9.63 -11.40
N ILE A 33 -4.81 -8.58 -10.61
CA ILE A 33 -3.91 -7.49 -10.99
C ILE A 33 -2.74 -7.45 -10.01
N TYR A 34 -1.52 -7.39 -10.55
CA TYR A 34 -0.32 -7.15 -9.76
C TYR A 34 0.14 -5.70 -9.91
N LEU A 35 0.46 -5.07 -8.78
CA LEU A 35 1.01 -3.74 -8.71
C LEU A 35 2.35 -3.77 -7.97
N TYR A 36 3.24 -2.85 -8.33
CA TYR A 36 4.36 -2.45 -7.49
C TYR A 36 4.09 -1.04 -6.97
N GLN A 37 4.41 -0.82 -5.69
CA GLN A 37 4.21 0.45 -5.01
C GLN A 37 5.46 0.82 -4.20
N GLU A 38 5.91 2.06 -4.38
CA GLU A 38 6.97 2.69 -3.58
C GLU A 38 6.44 3.95 -2.87
N GLN A 39 6.95 4.19 -1.66
CA GLN A 39 6.74 5.42 -0.91
C GLN A 39 8.09 6.02 -0.54
N ALA A 40 8.26 7.30 -0.85
CA ALA A 40 9.48 8.05 -0.61
C ALA A 40 9.14 9.46 -0.12
N MET A 41 10.07 10.12 0.57
CA MET A 41 9.97 11.56 0.80
C MET A 41 10.06 12.28 -0.55
N SER A 42 9.24 13.30 -0.79
CA SER A 42 9.23 14.03 -2.07
C SER A 42 10.60 14.64 -2.41
N ALA A 43 11.41 14.97 -1.41
CA ALA A 43 12.77 15.47 -1.57
C ALA A 43 13.82 14.39 -1.96
N ASN A 44 13.49 13.09 -1.84
CA ASN A 44 14.43 12.00 -2.12
C ASN A 44 13.70 10.77 -2.70
N LEU A 45 13.21 10.88 -3.94
CA LEU A 45 12.50 9.80 -4.62
C LEU A 45 13.37 8.57 -4.93
N GLY A 46 14.70 8.74 -4.98
CA GLY A 46 15.64 7.65 -5.23
C GLY A 46 15.90 6.74 -4.02
N ALA A 47 15.34 7.06 -2.85
CA ALA A 47 15.49 6.27 -1.63
C ALA A 47 14.12 6.01 -0.98
N PRO A 48 13.24 5.19 -1.60
CA PRO A 48 11.95 4.85 -1.02
C PRO A 48 12.13 4.08 0.28
N TYR A 49 11.49 4.57 1.35
CA TYR A 49 11.53 3.93 2.68
C TYR A 49 10.57 2.75 2.79
N ARG A 50 9.62 2.60 1.86
CA ARG A 50 8.69 1.46 1.81
C ARG A 50 8.41 1.07 0.37
N GLN A 51 8.57 -0.21 0.08
CA GLN A 51 8.24 -0.83 -1.20
C GLN A 51 7.38 -2.07 -0.97
N ARG A 52 6.37 -2.31 -1.82
CA ARG A 52 5.50 -3.48 -1.74
C ARG A 52 5.11 -3.94 -3.13
N PHE A 53 5.02 -5.25 -3.32
CA PHE A 53 4.16 -5.82 -4.35
C PHE A 53 2.75 -5.98 -3.78
N LEU A 54 1.75 -5.67 -4.59
CA LEU A 54 0.35 -5.82 -4.25
C LEU A 54 -0.31 -6.77 -5.26
N ARG A 55 -1.17 -7.66 -4.77
CA ARG A 55 -2.10 -8.43 -5.60
C ARG A 55 -3.51 -7.96 -5.29
N LEU A 56 -4.21 -7.48 -6.31
CA LEU A 56 -5.64 -7.21 -6.28
C LEU A 56 -6.38 -8.40 -6.89
N ALA A 57 -7.30 -8.99 -6.15
CA ALA A 57 -8.16 -10.08 -6.62
C ALA A 57 -9.49 -10.05 -5.86
N PRO A 58 -10.57 -10.66 -6.37
CA PRO A 58 -11.78 -10.89 -5.59
C PRO A 58 -11.47 -11.62 -4.28
N SER A 59 -12.15 -11.27 -3.18
CA SER A 59 -12.12 -12.06 -1.94
C SER A 59 -12.75 -13.43 -2.16
N ALA A 60 -12.49 -14.37 -1.24
CA ALA A 60 -12.99 -15.75 -1.36
C ALA A 60 -14.53 -15.85 -1.47
N ASP A 61 -15.26 -14.90 -0.88
CA ASP A 61 -16.72 -14.78 -0.97
C ASP A 61 -17.22 -13.95 -2.17
N GLY A 62 -16.31 -13.41 -2.97
CA GLY A 62 -16.59 -12.54 -4.12
C GLY A 62 -17.17 -11.17 -3.77
N GLN A 63 -17.31 -10.81 -2.49
CA GLN A 63 -18.00 -9.58 -2.06
C GLN A 63 -17.08 -8.35 -1.99
N LYS A 64 -15.76 -8.56 -1.99
CA LYS A 64 -14.75 -7.50 -1.80
C LYS A 64 -13.61 -7.69 -2.79
N VAL A 65 -12.78 -6.66 -2.91
CA VAL A 65 -11.45 -6.81 -3.54
C VAL A 65 -10.41 -6.93 -2.44
N GLU A 66 -9.69 -8.05 -2.39
CA GLU A 66 -8.52 -8.23 -1.53
C GLU A 66 -7.31 -7.55 -2.20
N SER A 67 -6.73 -6.57 -1.53
CA SER A 67 -5.39 -6.04 -1.80
C SER A 67 -4.39 -6.70 -0.86
N ALA A 68 -3.83 -7.83 -1.28
CA ALA A 68 -2.79 -8.55 -0.55
C ALA A 68 -1.43 -7.88 -0.79
N SER A 69 -0.64 -7.70 0.27
CA SER A 69 0.66 -7.04 0.24
C SER A 69 1.79 -8.02 0.56
N PHE A 70 2.85 -7.94 -0.26
CA PHE A 70 4.05 -8.73 -0.16
C PHE A 70 5.27 -7.79 -0.06
N LYS A 71 6.20 -8.12 0.84
CA LYS A 71 7.50 -7.43 0.90
C LYS A 71 8.39 -7.93 -0.24
N THR A 72 9.29 -7.08 -0.69
CA THR A 72 10.31 -7.42 -1.68
C THR A 72 11.51 -8.04 -0.98
N LEU A 73 12.09 -9.11 -1.51
CA LEU A 73 13.31 -9.71 -0.95
C LEU A 73 14.57 -8.86 -1.20
N ASP A 74 14.57 -8.05 -2.28
CA ASP A 74 15.66 -7.13 -2.61
C ASP A 74 15.14 -5.73 -2.96
N PRO A 75 14.82 -4.90 -1.95
CA PRO A 75 14.27 -3.56 -2.19
C PRO A 75 15.16 -2.66 -3.06
N LYS A 76 16.48 -2.86 -3.10
CA LYS A 76 17.37 -1.98 -3.87
C LYS A 76 17.18 -2.18 -5.38
N SER A 77 16.90 -3.40 -5.81
CA SER A 77 16.71 -3.74 -7.23
C SER A 77 15.40 -3.23 -7.83
N TRP A 78 14.43 -2.82 -7.01
CA TRP A 78 13.09 -2.39 -7.46
C TRP A 78 12.87 -0.87 -7.43
N VAL A 79 13.81 -0.11 -6.87
CA VAL A 79 13.75 1.35 -6.87
C VAL A 79 13.60 1.84 -8.30
N GLY A 80 12.58 2.64 -8.57
CA GLY A 80 12.37 3.22 -9.89
C GLY A 80 11.72 2.27 -10.92
N LEU A 81 11.14 1.13 -10.50
CA LEU A 81 10.50 0.18 -11.42
C LEU A 81 9.37 0.83 -12.23
N CYS A 82 8.60 1.74 -11.63
CA CYS A 82 7.48 2.39 -12.28
C CYS A 82 7.87 3.41 -13.37
N GLN A 83 9.14 3.77 -13.44
CA GLN A 83 9.71 4.69 -14.42
C GLN A 83 10.12 3.93 -15.69
N LYS A 84 10.27 2.60 -15.61
CA LYS A 84 10.55 1.73 -16.77
C LYS A 84 9.32 1.59 -17.67
N PRO A 85 9.47 1.28 -18.97
CA PRO A 85 8.36 0.90 -19.84
C PRO A 85 7.56 -0.28 -19.28
N GLN A 86 6.24 -0.33 -19.54
CA GLN A 86 5.37 -1.38 -19.00
C GLN A 86 5.82 -2.81 -19.37
N ALA A 87 6.41 -3.00 -20.56
CA ALA A 87 6.95 -4.28 -21.00
C ALA A 87 8.09 -4.81 -20.11
N GLU A 88 8.84 -3.91 -19.48
CA GLU A 88 9.99 -4.24 -18.62
C GLU A 88 9.58 -4.41 -17.14
N ARG A 89 8.34 -4.06 -16.77
CA ARG A 89 7.82 -4.18 -15.40
C ARG A 89 7.39 -5.60 -15.09
N THR A 90 8.35 -6.52 -15.14
CA THR A 90 8.12 -7.95 -14.88
C THR A 90 8.72 -8.35 -13.54
N ILE A 91 7.93 -9.07 -12.73
CA ILE A 91 8.31 -9.64 -11.44
C ILE A 91 8.09 -11.16 -11.45
N ARG A 92 8.66 -11.88 -10.48
CA ARG A 92 8.46 -13.32 -10.26
C ARG A 92 8.02 -13.57 -8.82
N SER A 93 7.34 -14.69 -8.55
CA SER A 93 6.92 -15.04 -7.19
C SER A 93 8.10 -15.12 -6.21
N ARG A 94 9.26 -15.58 -6.70
CA ARG A 94 10.51 -15.64 -5.93
C ARG A 94 11.09 -14.29 -5.51
N ASP A 95 10.58 -13.17 -6.04
CA ASP A 95 11.04 -11.82 -5.69
C ASP A 95 10.32 -11.29 -4.43
N MET A 96 9.31 -12.03 -3.96
CA MET A 96 8.36 -11.63 -2.93
C MET A 96 8.50 -12.53 -1.68
N GLU A 97 8.34 -11.93 -0.50
CA GLU A 97 8.10 -12.69 0.73
C GLU A 97 6.67 -13.30 0.73
N SER A 98 6.37 -14.11 1.76
CA SER A 98 5.00 -14.56 2.01
C SER A 98 4.04 -13.39 2.22
N LYS A 99 2.74 -13.66 2.01
CA LYS A 99 1.67 -12.67 2.19
C LYS A 99 1.78 -12.06 3.59
N HIS A 100 2.02 -10.76 3.65
CA HIS A 100 2.26 -10.06 4.91
C HIS A 100 0.97 -9.50 5.53
N CYS A 101 0.13 -8.90 4.70
CA CYS A 101 -1.08 -8.22 5.15
C CYS A 101 -2.07 -8.07 3.99
N SER A 102 -3.36 -7.95 4.28
CA SER A 102 -4.39 -7.68 3.29
C SER A 102 -5.27 -6.51 3.71
N VAL A 103 -5.67 -5.70 2.74
CA VAL A 103 -6.74 -4.69 2.87
C VAL A 103 -7.89 -5.12 1.98
N PHE A 104 -9.11 -5.16 2.52
CA PHE A 104 -10.31 -5.53 1.78
C PHE A 104 -11.11 -4.29 1.43
N LEU A 105 -11.25 -4.04 0.13
CA LEU A 105 -11.94 -2.89 -0.44
C LEU A 105 -13.40 -3.25 -0.73
N VAL A 106 -14.31 -2.43 -0.23
CA VAL A 106 -15.74 -2.43 -0.59
C VAL A 106 -16.06 -1.20 -1.42
N PRO A 107 -16.90 -1.32 -2.47
CA PRO A 107 -17.38 -0.15 -3.19
C PRO A 107 -18.24 0.71 -2.29
N ILE A 108 -18.13 2.02 -2.45
CA ILE A 108 -18.98 3.05 -1.86
C ILE A 108 -19.38 4.03 -2.96
N GLU A 109 -20.36 4.89 -2.72
CA GLU A 109 -20.93 5.82 -3.72
C GLU A 109 -19.86 6.52 -4.59
N ASN A 110 -18.77 6.99 -3.98
CA ASN A 110 -17.74 7.78 -4.65
C ASN A 110 -16.34 7.14 -4.60
N GLY A 111 -16.26 5.81 -4.61
CA GLY A 111 -15.00 5.07 -4.73
C GLY A 111 -14.97 3.80 -3.90
N PHE A 112 -13.93 3.61 -3.09
CA PHE A 112 -13.75 2.40 -2.27
C PHE A 112 -13.37 2.73 -0.84
N LEU A 113 -13.89 1.94 0.11
CA LEU A 113 -13.43 1.90 1.48
C LEU A 113 -12.69 0.59 1.72
N GLY A 114 -11.43 0.68 2.13
CA GLY A 114 -10.56 -0.43 2.43
C GLY A 114 -10.30 -0.55 3.91
N ASN A 115 -10.35 -1.76 4.46
CA ASN A 115 -9.89 -2.02 5.82
C ASN A 115 -9.08 -3.33 5.88
N THR A 116 -8.07 -3.37 6.74
CA THR A 116 -7.50 -4.65 7.19
C THR A 116 -8.58 -5.53 7.84
N GLN A 117 -8.39 -6.85 7.84
CA GLN A 117 -9.30 -7.75 8.55
C GLN A 117 -9.47 -7.36 10.04
N PRO A 118 -10.57 -7.79 10.70
CA PRO A 118 -10.67 -7.72 12.15
C PRO A 118 -9.42 -8.34 12.78
N GLY A 119 -8.84 -7.68 13.78
CA GLY A 119 -7.56 -8.11 14.36
C GLY A 119 -6.32 -7.56 13.65
N GLY A 120 -6.44 -6.88 12.50
CA GLY A 120 -5.32 -6.25 11.81
C GLY A 120 -4.30 -7.26 11.26
N CYS A 121 -3.10 -6.79 10.98
CA CYS A 121 -1.98 -7.61 10.51
C CYS A 121 -0.86 -7.64 11.57
N PRO A 122 -0.14 -8.76 11.73
CA PRO A 122 0.98 -8.83 12.65
C PRO A 122 2.12 -7.92 12.19
N THR A 123 2.79 -7.28 13.15
CA THR A 123 3.98 -6.45 12.92
C THR A 123 4.91 -6.52 14.12
N ASN A 124 6.14 -6.06 13.95
CA ASN A 124 7.10 -5.80 15.04
C ASN A 124 7.65 -4.37 14.92
N PHE A 125 6.99 -3.52 14.15
CA PHE A 125 7.47 -2.18 13.85
C PHE A 125 7.22 -1.23 15.02
N ARG A 126 8.30 -0.63 15.55
CA ARG A 126 8.27 0.39 16.61
C ARG A 126 7.45 -0.04 17.84
N GLY A 127 7.60 -1.29 18.27
CA GLY A 127 6.93 -1.85 19.45
C GLY A 127 5.49 -2.31 19.21
N ALA A 128 4.93 -2.16 18.01
CA ALA A 128 3.59 -2.65 17.70
C ALA A 128 3.65 -4.14 17.44
N VAL A 129 2.64 -4.87 17.91
CA VAL A 129 2.40 -6.28 17.54
C VAL A 129 1.35 -6.40 16.44
N LYS A 130 0.53 -5.36 16.27
CA LYS A 130 -0.58 -5.31 15.32
C LYS A 130 -0.60 -3.98 14.58
N ILE A 131 -0.86 -4.03 13.28
CA ILE A 131 -1.15 -2.86 12.45
C ILE A 131 -2.57 -2.95 11.89
N THR A 132 -3.29 -1.83 11.87
CA THR A 132 -4.52 -1.69 11.08
C THR A 132 -4.30 -0.63 10.02
N ASN A 133 -4.98 -0.81 8.89
CA ASN A 133 -5.00 0.17 7.82
C ASN A 133 -6.43 0.40 7.36
N THR A 134 -6.82 1.67 7.27
CA THR A 134 -8.06 2.11 6.63
C THR A 134 -7.69 2.95 5.41
N ILE A 135 -8.32 2.69 4.28
CA ILE A 135 -8.12 3.40 3.01
C ILE A 135 -9.46 3.93 2.53
N ARG A 136 -9.49 5.18 2.08
CA ARG A 136 -10.58 5.70 1.27
C ARG A 136 -10.03 6.13 -0.08
N LEU A 137 -10.43 5.44 -1.13
CA LEU A 137 -10.10 5.77 -2.51
C LEU A 137 -11.27 6.55 -3.12
N ASN A 138 -10.94 7.59 -3.89
CA ASN A 138 -11.90 8.33 -4.71
C ASN A 138 -11.24 8.81 -6.01
N ALA A 139 -11.99 9.52 -6.85
CA ALA A 139 -11.50 10.00 -8.14
C ALA A 139 -10.21 10.86 -8.04
N THR A 140 -10.07 11.62 -6.97
CA THR A 140 -8.99 12.59 -6.75
C THR A 140 -7.75 12.01 -6.07
N GLY A 141 -7.87 10.85 -5.42
CA GLY A 141 -6.74 10.21 -4.75
C GLY A 141 -7.13 9.23 -3.65
N MET A 142 -6.28 9.16 -2.64
CA MET A 142 -6.34 8.19 -1.55
C MET A 142 -6.11 8.88 -0.20
N ASP A 143 -7.02 8.64 0.74
CA ASP A 143 -6.78 8.90 2.15
C ASP A 143 -6.43 7.58 2.83
N THR A 144 -5.36 7.53 3.61
CA THR A 144 -4.96 6.28 4.29
C THR A 144 -4.50 6.53 5.72
N LEU A 145 -4.92 5.64 6.63
CA LEU A 145 -4.64 5.70 8.05
C LEU A 145 -4.04 4.38 8.52
N ASP A 146 -2.72 4.38 8.69
CA ASP A 146 -1.97 3.28 9.31
C ASP A 146 -1.84 3.53 10.82
N ARG A 147 -2.17 2.51 11.61
CA ARG A 147 -2.09 2.57 13.09
C ARG A 147 -1.46 1.31 13.65
N GLY A 148 -0.48 1.48 14.53
CA GLY A 148 0.18 0.40 15.26
C GLY A 148 -0.31 0.30 16.69
N PHE A 149 -0.56 -0.93 17.13
CA PHE A 149 -1.05 -1.27 18.46
C PHE A 149 -0.10 -2.24 19.16
N ASP A 150 0.08 -2.08 20.47
CA ASP A 150 0.77 -3.03 21.32
C ASP A 150 -0.10 -4.28 21.62
N GLY A 151 0.42 -5.19 22.46
CA GLY A 151 -0.27 -6.42 22.85
C GLY A 151 -1.51 -6.22 23.71
N GLU A 152 -1.64 -5.06 24.35
CA GLU A 152 -2.79 -4.68 25.19
C GLU A 152 -3.87 -3.94 24.35
N GLY A 153 -3.56 -3.59 23.11
CA GLY A 153 -4.46 -2.87 22.21
C GLY A 153 -4.34 -1.35 22.30
N ASN A 154 -3.31 -0.81 22.96
CA ASN A 154 -3.07 0.63 23.01
C ASN A 154 -2.48 1.11 21.68
N LEU A 155 -2.94 2.27 21.19
CA LEU A 155 -2.37 2.92 20.01
C LEU A 155 -0.99 3.51 20.36
N ILE A 156 0.07 2.97 19.77
CA ILE A 156 1.44 3.42 20.06
C ILE A 156 2.04 4.31 18.97
N TRP A 157 1.58 4.18 17.72
CA TRP A 157 1.96 5.07 16.64
C TRP A 157 0.89 5.11 15.55
N GLY A 158 0.95 6.18 14.74
CA GLY A 158 -0.08 6.51 13.76
C GLY A 158 -1.00 7.61 14.28
N ALA A 159 -1.59 8.36 13.37
CA ALA A 159 -2.50 9.43 13.75
C ALA A 159 -3.79 8.83 14.35
N LYS A 160 -4.39 9.52 15.33
CA LYS A 160 -5.70 9.15 15.86
C LYS A 160 -6.78 9.29 14.79
N GLU A 161 -6.79 10.45 14.10
CA GLU A 161 -7.88 10.82 13.18
C GLU A 161 -7.40 11.34 11.82
N ARG A 162 -6.13 11.74 11.68
CA ARG A 162 -5.65 12.43 10.48
C ARG A 162 -5.02 11.43 9.49
N PRO A 163 -5.70 11.05 8.39
CA PRO A 163 -5.08 10.21 7.38
C PRO A 163 -4.01 10.97 6.60
N TYR A 164 -3.07 10.24 6.01
CA TYR A 164 -2.25 10.74 4.91
C TYR A 164 -3.15 10.99 3.70
N GLN A 165 -3.06 12.17 3.11
CA GLN A 165 -3.87 12.57 1.96
C GLN A 165 -3.03 12.56 0.68
N PHE A 166 -3.03 11.44 -0.02
CA PHE A 166 -2.43 11.33 -1.34
C PHE A 166 -3.41 11.86 -2.39
N ARG A 167 -2.96 12.80 -3.20
CA ARG A 167 -3.72 13.33 -4.35
C ARG A 167 -2.93 13.03 -5.60
N LYS A 168 -3.63 12.65 -6.67
CA LYS A 168 -3.00 12.34 -7.96
C LYS A 168 -2.24 13.58 -8.44
N SER A 169 -0.98 13.41 -8.78
CA SER A 169 -0.22 14.40 -9.56
C SER A 169 -0.31 13.96 -11.02
N ASN A 170 -0.64 14.90 -11.91
CA ASN A 170 -0.51 14.71 -13.35
C ASN A 170 0.96 14.42 -13.73
#